data_AF-B1FG49-F1
#
_entry.id   AF-B1FG49-F1
#
_cell.length_a   1.000
_cell.length_b   1.000
_cell.length_c   1.000
_cell.angle_alpha   90.00
_cell.angle_beta   90.00
_cell.angle_gamma   90.00
#
_symmetry.space_group_name_H-M   'P 1'
#
loop_
_entity.id
_entity.type
_entity.pdbx_description
1 polymer ?
#
loop_
_entity_poly.entity_id
_entity_poly.type
_entity_poly.pdbx_seq_one_letter_code
_entity_poly.pdbx_strand_id
1 'polypeptide(L)'
;MTNSANGPRLIDAEGREIAADYHAWIDMQLDAHHGSVEELLRAHRDSGYKLVEVQPLLHYFVHDRGGDQDNFVQLEIWEEQEFVEREVFPRRTPWRLPDARELRSGWHDMEGEPVERRTLGAPRYRLQAVIDMKHFSALAEATFQERRQRDGDRQLVERNVDTGASRVISVRDLTPGYDNQQWRGRRFFDDWAASSAGRAGERVCQRWVFSTEDYTDSRSGRDMNFVPRWTHTRKIAGLKNTAKLNVYSLAGKLTQFDERIGHRFAWYFYGVHGNLILSGQMERMLEAAESGLIVLPEHDYQVLRRWGDDQYGF
;
A
#
# COMPACT_ATOMS: atom_id res chain seq x y z
N MET A 1 -1.83 -20.18 -8.58
CA MET A 1 -2.44 -19.17 -9.47
C MET A 1 -3.71 -19.75 -10.08
N THR A 2 -4.87 -19.46 -9.52
CA THR A 2 -6.13 -19.42 -10.29
C THR A 2 -6.55 -17.96 -10.26
N ASN A 3 -5.89 -17.16 -11.10
CA ASN A 3 -6.58 -16.03 -11.70
C ASN A 3 -7.85 -16.64 -12.28
N SER A 4 -9.02 -16.09 -12.00
CA SER A 4 -10.21 -16.41 -12.78
C SER A 4 -9.84 -16.16 -14.24
N ALA A 5 -9.52 -17.24 -14.96
CA ALA A 5 -9.04 -17.21 -16.34
C ALA A 5 -10.15 -16.81 -17.32
N ASN A 6 -11.34 -16.50 -16.80
CA ASN A 6 -12.50 -16.07 -17.54
C ASN A 6 -12.79 -14.63 -17.16
N GLY A 7 -13.15 -13.81 -18.15
CA GLY A 7 -13.67 -12.47 -17.95
C GLY A 7 -14.92 -12.44 -17.04
N PRO A 8 -15.43 -11.24 -16.71
CA PRO A 8 -16.65 -11.09 -15.92
C PRO A 8 -17.82 -11.88 -16.53
N ARG A 9 -18.73 -12.40 -15.70
CA ARG A 9 -19.88 -13.18 -16.19
C ARG A 9 -21.00 -12.26 -16.67
N LEU A 10 -21.80 -12.73 -17.62
CA LEU A 10 -22.99 -12.05 -18.13
C LEU A 10 -24.24 -12.81 -17.67
N ILE A 11 -25.18 -12.10 -17.04
CA ILE A 11 -26.45 -12.67 -16.59
C ILE A 11 -27.64 -11.89 -17.14
N ASP A 12 -28.82 -12.52 -17.22
CA ASP A 12 -30.06 -11.84 -17.59
C ASP A 12 -30.73 -11.09 -16.41
N ALA A 13 -31.89 -10.50 -16.67
CA ALA A 13 -32.66 -9.75 -15.68
C ALA A 13 -33.10 -10.63 -14.49
N GLU A 14 -33.35 -11.92 -14.72
CA GLU A 14 -33.74 -12.92 -13.71
C GLU A 14 -32.52 -13.52 -12.98
N GLY A 15 -31.30 -13.24 -13.43
CA GLY A 15 -30.05 -13.72 -12.85
C GLY A 15 -29.57 -15.06 -13.39
N ARG A 16 -30.10 -15.52 -14.53
CA ARG A 16 -29.61 -16.71 -15.23
C ARG A 16 -28.37 -16.37 -16.03
N GLU A 17 -27.40 -17.28 -16.05
CA GLU A 17 -26.14 -17.06 -16.78
C GLU A 17 -26.36 -17.13 -18.30
N ILE A 18 -25.93 -16.08 -18.99
CA ILE A 18 -25.88 -15.98 -20.45
C ILE A 18 -24.50 -16.37 -20.95
N ALA A 19 -23.44 -15.93 -20.26
CA ALA A 19 -22.07 -16.29 -20.58
C ALA A 19 -21.18 -16.29 -19.33
N ALA A 20 -20.30 -17.28 -19.24
CA ALA A 20 -19.28 -17.38 -18.19
C ALA A 20 -18.07 -16.44 -18.42
N ASP A 21 -17.93 -15.89 -19.64
CA ASP A 21 -16.89 -14.94 -20.02
C ASP A 21 -17.49 -13.89 -20.96
N TYR A 22 -17.68 -12.68 -20.44
CA TYR A 22 -18.19 -11.54 -21.18
C TYR A 22 -17.27 -11.12 -22.33
N HIS A 23 -15.94 -11.18 -22.16
CA HIS A 23 -15.01 -10.74 -23.19
C HIS A 23 -15.09 -11.65 -24.41
N ALA A 24 -15.11 -12.97 -24.19
CA ALA A 24 -15.33 -13.93 -25.27
C ALA A 24 -16.72 -13.76 -25.92
N TRP A 25 -17.75 -13.51 -25.11
CA TRP A 25 -19.11 -13.33 -25.60
C TRP A 25 -19.26 -12.05 -26.45
N ILE A 26 -18.73 -10.92 -26.00
CA ILE A 26 -18.86 -9.65 -26.71
C ILE A 26 -18.07 -9.65 -28.02
N ASP A 27 -16.91 -10.31 -28.07
CA ASP A 27 -16.17 -10.51 -29.32
C ASP A 27 -17.00 -11.30 -30.34
N MET A 28 -17.61 -12.41 -29.92
CA MET A 28 -18.49 -13.21 -30.78
C MET A 28 -19.70 -12.40 -31.26
N GLN A 29 -20.31 -11.56 -30.40
CA GLN A 29 -21.42 -10.70 -30.81
C GLN A 29 -20.96 -9.63 -31.81
N LEU A 30 -19.82 -8.99 -31.58
CA LEU A 30 -19.28 -8.00 -32.51
C LEU A 30 -19.02 -8.63 -33.88
N ASP A 31 -18.44 -9.83 -33.94
CA ASP A 31 -18.21 -10.55 -35.19
C ASP A 31 -19.53 -10.91 -35.90
N ALA A 32 -20.53 -11.38 -35.17
CA ALA A 32 -21.86 -11.68 -35.71
C ALA A 32 -22.59 -10.45 -36.27
N HIS A 33 -22.25 -9.26 -35.78
CA HIS A 33 -22.73 -7.96 -36.26
C HIS A 33 -21.74 -7.25 -37.20
N HIS A 34 -20.78 -7.97 -37.78
CA HIS A 34 -19.77 -7.42 -38.71
C HIS A 34 -18.99 -6.21 -38.15
N GLY A 35 -18.78 -6.18 -36.82
CA GLY A 35 -18.16 -5.09 -36.09
C GLY A 35 -19.07 -3.87 -35.85
N SER A 36 -20.35 -3.93 -36.24
CA SER A 36 -21.32 -2.85 -36.05
C SER A 36 -21.80 -2.79 -34.61
N VAL A 37 -21.28 -1.82 -33.86
CA VAL A 37 -21.72 -1.52 -32.50
C VAL A 37 -23.20 -1.12 -32.47
N GLU A 38 -23.65 -0.32 -33.44
CA GLU A 38 -25.04 0.14 -33.49
C GLU A 38 -26.03 -1.03 -33.64
N GLU A 39 -25.73 -1.98 -34.53
CA GLU A 39 -26.58 -3.17 -34.73
C GLU A 39 -26.61 -4.06 -33.50
N LEU A 40 -25.45 -4.25 -32.86
CA LEU A 40 -25.34 -5.01 -31.61
C LEU A 40 -26.18 -4.37 -30.49
N LEU A 41 -26.06 -3.06 -30.30
CA LEU A 41 -26.86 -2.32 -29.30
C LEU A 41 -28.36 -2.41 -29.61
N ARG A 42 -28.74 -2.33 -30.88
CA ARG A 42 -30.15 -2.48 -31.29
C ARG A 42 -30.68 -3.90 -31.04
N ALA A 43 -29.86 -4.92 -31.30
CA ALA A 43 -30.24 -6.32 -31.10
C ALA A 43 -30.43 -6.67 -29.62
N HIS A 44 -29.61 -6.09 -28.73
CA HIS A 44 -29.62 -6.40 -27.30
C HIS A 44 -30.28 -5.32 -26.42
N ARG A 45 -30.95 -4.33 -27.01
CA ARG A 45 -31.59 -3.19 -26.31
C ARG A 45 -32.45 -3.60 -25.12
N ASP A 46 -33.27 -4.63 -25.30
CA ASP A 46 -34.26 -5.07 -24.33
C ASP A 46 -33.83 -6.35 -23.57
N SER A 47 -32.57 -6.75 -23.72
CA SER A 47 -32.03 -7.97 -23.12
C SER A 47 -31.98 -7.92 -21.59
N GLY A 48 -31.82 -6.72 -21.02
CA GLY A 48 -31.63 -6.55 -19.57
C GLY A 48 -30.36 -7.23 -19.04
N TYR A 49 -29.39 -7.52 -19.91
CA TYR A 49 -28.17 -8.22 -19.52
C TYR A 49 -27.31 -7.38 -18.59
N LYS A 50 -26.77 -8.01 -17.55
CA LYS A 50 -25.99 -7.38 -16.48
C LYS A 50 -24.64 -8.04 -16.37
N LEU A 51 -23.62 -7.22 -16.16
CA LEU A 51 -22.26 -7.69 -15.92
C LEU A 51 -22.09 -8.01 -14.44
N VAL A 52 -21.63 -9.22 -14.14
CA VAL A 52 -21.26 -9.61 -12.78
C VAL A 52 -19.86 -9.07 -12.50
N GLU A 53 -19.79 -8.12 -11.59
CA GLU A 53 -18.55 -7.53 -11.11
C GLU A 53 -18.19 -8.12 -9.74
N VAL A 54 -16.90 -8.09 -9.40
CA VAL A 54 -16.40 -8.57 -8.11
C VAL A 54 -15.91 -7.37 -7.31
N GLN A 55 -16.35 -7.26 -6.06
CA GLN A 55 -15.80 -6.33 -5.09
C GLN A 55 -14.71 -7.06 -4.28
N PRO A 56 -13.42 -6.81 -4.53
CA PRO A 56 -12.35 -7.39 -3.74
C PRO A 56 -12.13 -6.58 -2.46
N LEU A 57 -12.00 -7.28 -1.34
CA LEU A 57 -11.60 -6.73 -0.05
C LEU A 57 -10.48 -7.59 0.52
N LEU A 58 -9.30 -7.01 0.72
CA LEU A 58 -8.16 -7.71 1.32
C LEU A 58 -8.22 -7.60 2.84
N HIS A 59 -8.40 -8.74 3.51
CA HIS A 59 -8.31 -8.87 4.95
C HIS A 59 -6.89 -9.25 5.38
N TYR A 60 -6.43 -8.62 6.45
CA TYR A 60 -5.20 -8.98 7.13
C TYR A 60 -5.55 -9.58 8.49
N PHE A 61 -5.01 -10.76 8.77
CA PHE A 61 -5.08 -11.40 10.08
C PHE A 61 -3.67 -11.54 10.64
N VAL A 62 -3.54 -11.45 11.97
CA VAL A 62 -2.26 -11.60 12.65
C VAL A 62 -2.37 -12.63 13.76
N HIS A 63 -1.33 -13.45 13.89
CA HIS A 63 -1.13 -14.32 15.03
C HIS A 63 0.17 -13.93 15.72
N ASP A 64 0.06 -13.21 16.84
CA ASP A 64 1.19 -12.78 17.65
C ASP A 64 1.78 -13.97 18.43
N ARG A 65 3.10 -14.16 18.30
CA ARG A 65 3.85 -15.21 19.01
C ARG A 65 4.63 -14.65 20.22
N GLY A 66 4.50 -13.36 20.53
CA GLY A 66 5.19 -12.69 21.63
C GLY A 66 6.69 -12.48 21.37
N GLY A 67 7.42 -11.97 22.36
CA GLY A 67 8.88 -11.75 22.25
C GLY A 67 9.23 -10.57 21.34
N ASP A 68 10.10 -10.78 20.34
CA ASP A 68 10.50 -9.74 19.39
C ASP A 68 9.29 -9.17 18.63
N GLN A 69 9.40 -7.93 18.15
CA GLN A 69 8.28 -7.23 17.50
C GLN A 69 7.98 -7.78 16.09
N ASP A 70 8.94 -8.42 15.44
CA ASP A 70 8.76 -9.13 14.17
C ASP A 70 8.23 -10.57 14.33
N ASN A 71 8.11 -11.08 15.57
CA ASN A 71 7.71 -12.46 15.84
C ASN A 71 6.20 -12.67 15.82
N PHE A 72 5.62 -12.63 14.62
CA PHE A 72 4.22 -12.93 14.38
C PHE A 72 4.01 -13.51 12.97
N VAL A 73 2.85 -14.13 12.75
CA VAL A 73 2.39 -14.53 11.41
C VAL A 73 1.35 -13.54 10.93
N GLN A 74 1.46 -13.11 9.68
CA GLN A 74 0.43 -12.35 8.98
C GLN A 74 -0.22 -13.23 7.91
N LEU A 75 -1.54 -13.18 7.80
CA LEU A 75 -2.30 -13.82 6.74
C LEU A 75 -3.01 -12.75 5.92
N GLU A 76 -2.96 -12.92 4.61
CA GLU A 76 -3.66 -12.09 3.64
C GLU A 76 -4.76 -12.92 2.99
N ILE A 77 -6.02 -12.49 3.10
CA ILE A 77 -7.18 -13.22 2.60
C ILE A 77 -8.06 -12.26 1.80
N TRP A 78 -8.25 -12.56 0.52
CA TRP A 78 -9.23 -11.87 -0.30
C TRP A 78 -10.65 -12.34 0.05
N GLU A 79 -11.52 -11.41 0.37
CA GLU A 79 -12.97 -11.57 0.28
C GLU A 79 -13.43 -11.00 -1.06
N GLU A 80 -14.12 -11.81 -1.83
CA GLU A 80 -14.59 -11.48 -3.17
C GLU A 80 -16.12 -11.59 -3.19
N GLN A 81 -16.80 -10.44 -3.19
CA GLN A 81 -18.27 -10.37 -3.24
C GLN A 81 -18.71 -10.01 -4.65
N GLU A 82 -19.42 -10.92 -5.31
CA GLU A 82 -20.05 -10.64 -6.60
C GLU A 82 -21.22 -9.67 -6.43
N PHE A 83 -21.40 -8.77 -7.38
CA PHE A 83 -22.51 -7.83 -7.43
C PHE A 83 -22.87 -7.45 -8.86
N VAL A 84 -24.04 -6.84 -9.01
CA VAL A 84 -24.49 -6.17 -10.24
C VAL A 84 -24.95 -4.76 -9.90
N GLU A 85 -24.52 -3.77 -10.68
CA GLU A 85 -24.92 -2.37 -10.52
C GLU A 85 -25.19 -1.66 -11.85
N ARG A 86 -25.12 -2.38 -12.98
CA ARG A 86 -25.37 -1.82 -14.31
C ARG A 86 -25.83 -2.88 -15.30
N GLU A 87 -26.65 -2.46 -16.27
CA GLU A 87 -26.91 -3.23 -17.49
C GLU A 87 -25.77 -2.99 -18.49
N VAL A 88 -25.46 -3.98 -19.32
CA VAL A 88 -24.43 -3.90 -20.36
C VAL A 88 -24.91 -3.09 -21.56
N PHE A 89 -26.21 -3.12 -21.84
CA PHE A 89 -26.80 -2.47 -22.99
C PHE A 89 -27.87 -1.47 -22.55
N PRO A 90 -27.78 -0.20 -22.96
CA PRO A 90 -28.75 0.80 -22.57
C PRO A 90 -30.06 0.56 -23.32
N ARG A 91 -31.17 0.71 -22.60
CA ARG A 91 -32.52 0.58 -23.18
C ARG A 91 -32.88 1.74 -24.10
N ARG A 92 -32.22 2.89 -23.91
CA ARG A 92 -32.34 4.07 -24.77
C ARG A 92 -31.09 4.21 -25.62
N THR A 93 -31.25 4.68 -26.84
CA THR A 93 -30.10 5.00 -27.68
C THR A 93 -29.29 6.11 -27.00
N PRO A 94 -28.01 5.88 -26.70
CA PRO A 94 -27.16 6.87 -26.07
C PRO A 94 -26.90 8.04 -27.02
N TRP A 95 -26.66 9.24 -26.48
CA TRP A 95 -26.26 10.40 -27.28
C TRP A 95 -24.93 10.20 -28.03
N ARG A 96 -24.07 9.32 -27.50
CA ARG A 96 -22.82 8.89 -28.12
C ARG A 96 -22.79 7.36 -28.13
N LEU A 97 -22.60 6.77 -29.31
CA LEU A 97 -22.33 5.33 -29.40
C LEU A 97 -20.94 5.04 -28.84
N PRO A 98 -20.79 3.95 -28.06
CA PRO A 98 -19.48 3.49 -27.64
C PRO A 98 -18.74 2.91 -28.85
N ASP A 99 -17.41 2.87 -28.78
CA ASP A 99 -16.65 2.10 -29.76
C ASP A 99 -16.54 0.62 -29.34
N ALA A 100 -16.01 -0.22 -30.23
CA ALA A 100 -15.85 -1.65 -29.96
C ALA A 100 -14.86 -1.94 -28.81
N ARG A 101 -13.91 -1.04 -28.54
CA ARG A 101 -12.95 -1.19 -27.43
C ARG A 101 -13.63 -0.90 -26.11
N GLU A 102 -14.46 0.13 -26.04
CA GLU A 102 -15.27 0.47 -24.87
C GLU A 102 -16.18 -0.70 -24.50
N LEU A 103 -16.91 -1.28 -25.48
CA LEU A 103 -17.71 -2.49 -25.23
C LEU A 103 -16.86 -3.67 -24.74
N ARG A 104 -15.73 -3.97 -25.39
CA ARG A 104 -14.84 -5.07 -24.94
C ARG A 104 -14.35 -4.90 -23.51
N SER A 105 -14.16 -3.67 -23.05
CA SER A 105 -13.71 -3.42 -21.68
C SER A 105 -14.78 -3.68 -20.61
N GLY A 106 -16.05 -3.79 -21.00
CA GLY A 106 -17.19 -3.85 -20.07
C GLY A 106 -17.50 -2.50 -19.41
N TRP A 107 -16.68 -1.48 -19.67
CA TRP A 107 -16.86 -0.12 -19.18
C TRP A 107 -17.22 0.81 -20.34
N HIS A 108 -18.33 1.53 -20.20
CA HIS A 108 -18.71 2.59 -21.12
C HIS A 108 -19.52 3.65 -20.38
N ASP A 109 -19.38 4.91 -20.79
CA ASP A 109 -20.03 6.08 -20.20
C ASP A 109 -21.42 6.35 -20.80
N MET A 110 -22.15 5.29 -21.14
CA MET A 110 -23.51 5.46 -21.67
C MET A 110 -24.47 5.75 -20.52
N GLU A 111 -25.29 6.79 -20.66
CA GLU A 111 -26.38 7.09 -19.73
C GLU A 111 -27.29 5.87 -19.60
N GLY A 112 -27.19 5.17 -18.47
CA GLY A 112 -28.03 4.04 -18.10
C GLY A 112 -29.05 4.44 -17.04
N GLU A 113 -30.13 3.66 -16.94
CA GLU A 113 -31.02 3.75 -15.78
C GLU A 113 -30.24 3.32 -14.53
N PRO A 114 -30.32 4.07 -13.42
CA PRO A 114 -29.61 3.71 -12.21
C PRO A 114 -30.11 2.37 -11.69
N VAL A 115 -29.24 1.36 -11.68
CA VAL A 115 -29.52 0.05 -11.09
C VAL A 115 -29.00 0.07 -9.66
N GLU A 116 -29.87 -0.23 -8.70
CA GLU A 116 -29.45 -0.40 -7.31
C GLU A 116 -28.48 -1.58 -7.23
N ARG A 117 -27.30 -1.33 -6.63
CA ARG A 117 -26.28 -2.34 -6.43
C ARG A 117 -26.85 -3.51 -5.65
N ARG A 118 -26.81 -4.71 -6.25
CA ARG A 118 -27.29 -5.95 -5.63
C ARG A 118 -26.17 -6.96 -5.54
N THR A 119 -25.90 -7.46 -4.33
CA THR A 119 -24.96 -8.56 -4.11
C THR A 119 -25.50 -9.88 -4.63
N LEU A 120 -24.62 -10.72 -5.14
CA LEU A 120 -24.92 -12.06 -5.64
C LEU A 120 -24.24 -13.09 -4.73
N GLY A 121 -25.03 -14.00 -4.15
CA GLY A 121 -24.52 -15.08 -3.32
C GLY A 121 -23.77 -14.62 -2.07
N ALA A 122 -23.09 -15.56 -1.44
CA ALA A 122 -22.19 -15.31 -0.32
C ALA A 122 -20.79 -14.92 -0.82
N PRO A 123 -20.02 -14.13 -0.05
CA PRO A 123 -18.67 -13.79 -0.42
C PRO A 123 -17.76 -15.03 -0.46
N ARG A 124 -16.81 -15.04 -1.38
CA ARG A 124 -15.79 -16.09 -1.49
C ARG A 124 -14.50 -15.64 -0.84
N TYR A 125 -13.89 -16.52 -0.04
CA TYR A 125 -12.61 -16.26 0.59
C TYR A 125 -11.48 -17.02 -0.11
N ARG A 126 -10.39 -16.32 -0.41
CA ARG A 126 -9.20 -16.90 -1.01
C ARG A 126 -7.95 -16.45 -0.25
N LEU A 127 -7.23 -17.42 0.30
CA LEU A 127 -5.93 -17.18 0.90
C LEU A 127 -4.94 -16.66 -0.17
N GLN A 128 -4.39 -15.48 0.06
CA GLN A 128 -3.37 -14.85 -0.77
C GLN A 128 -1.98 -15.25 -0.30
N ALA A 129 -1.68 -15.03 0.99
CA ALA A 129 -0.37 -15.26 1.57
C ALA A 129 -0.46 -15.63 3.06
N VAL A 130 0.54 -16.39 3.52
CA VAL A 130 0.84 -16.62 4.94
C VAL A 130 2.31 -16.28 5.13
N ILE A 131 2.59 -15.24 5.92
CA ILE A 131 3.90 -14.63 6.04
C ILE A 131 4.35 -14.76 7.48
N ASP A 132 5.43 -15.51 7.70
CA ASP A 132 6.17 -15.48 8.96
C ASP A 132 7.06 -14.23 8.96
N MET A 133 6.66 -13.21 9.72
CA MET A 133 7.30 -11.90 9.64
C MET A 133 8.73 -11.91 10.17
N LYS A 134 9.06 -12.79 11.12
CA LYS A 134 10.43 -12.95 11.62
C LYS A 134 11.32 -13.56 10.55
N HIS A 135 10.82 -14.57 9.84
CA HIS A 135 11.55 -15.16 8.72
C HIS A 135 11.69 -14.17 7.55
N PHE A 136 10.62 -13.45 7.20
CA PHE A 136 10.63 -12.42 6.17
C PHE A 136 11.68 -11.34 6.50
N SER A 137 11.67 -10.81 7.73
CA SER A 137 12.61 -9.77 8.16
C SER A 137 14.06 -10.24 8.11
N ALA A 138 14.35 -11.47 8.52
CA ALA A 138 15.70 -12.03 8.42
C ALA A 138 16.16 -12.16 6.95
N LEU A 139 15.29 -12.58 6.05
CA LEU A 139 15.62 -12.72 4.63
C LEU A 139 15.80 -11.37 3.94
N ALA A 140 14.95 -10.38 4.27
CA ALA A 140 15.05 -9.04 3.74
C ALA A 140 16.30 -8.31 4.24
N GLU A 141 16.66 -8.49 5.51
CA GLU A 141 17.91 -7.98 6.08
C GLU A 141 19.14 -8.59 5.40
N ALA A 142 19.17 -9.91 5.21
CA ALA A 142 20.26 -10.57 4.48
C ALA A 142 20.37 -10.06 3.04
N THR A 143 19.25 -9.95 2.33
CA THR A 143 19.18 -9.43 0.95
C THR A 143 19.68 -7.98 0.87
N PHE A 144 19.28 -7.14 1.83
CA PHE A 144 19.76 -5.76 1.94
C PHE A 144 21.28 -5.71 2.18
N GLN A 145 21.80 -6.52 3.10
CA GLN A 145 23.24 -6.53 3.40
C GLN A 145 24.09 -6.99 2.22
N GLU A 146 23.67 -8.04 1.51
CA GLU A 146 24.34 -8.51 0.29
C GLU A 146 24.39 -7.41 -0.77
N ARG A 147 23.27 -6.72 -0.99
CA ARG A 147 23.19 -5.58 -1.93
C ARG A 147 24.08 -4.42 -1.49
N ARG A 148 24.05 -4.04 -0.21
CA ARG A 148 24.90 -2.96 0.33
C ARG A 148 26.37 -3.30 0.23
N GLN A 149 26.77 -4.54 0.50
CA GLN A 149 28.15 -4.97 0.32
C GLN A 149 28.56 -4.81 -1.15
N ARG A 150 27.79 -5.40 -2.08
CA ARG A 150 28.07 -5.31 -3.51
C ARG A 150 28.14 -3.86 -4.00
N ASP A 151 27.18 -3.03 -3.61
CA ASP A 151 27.08 -1.64 -4.07
C ASP A 151 28.18 -0.76 -3.44
N GLY A 152 28.57 -1.03 -2.19
CA GLY A 152 29.63 -0.33 -1.46
C GLY A 152 31.03 -0.65 -1.99
N ASP A 153 31.26 -1.89 -2.44
CA ASP A 153 32.55 -2.36 -2.93
C ASP A 153 32.82 -1.92 -4.39
N ARG A 154 31.83 -1.30 -5.06
CA ARG A 154 31.98 -0.73 -6.40
C ARG A 154 33.08 0.33 -6.39
N GLN A 155 34.06 0.13 -7.27
CA GLN A 155 35.19 1.03 -7.44
C GLN A 155 34.82 2.16 -8.42
N LEU A 156 35.10 3.39 -8.02
CA LEU A 156 34.93 4.60 -8.81
C LEU A 156 36.30 5.26 -9.03
N VAL A 157 36.45 5.94 -10.16
CA VAL A 157 37.63 6.79 -10.41
C VAL A 157 37.25 8.22 -10.07
N GLU A 158 37.78 8.73 -8.96
CA GLU A 158 37.66 10.14 -8.62
C GLU A 158 38.78 10.90 -9.32
N ARG A 159 38.39 11.89 -10.13
CA ARG A 159 39.32 12.78 -10.84
C ARG A 159 39.19 14.20 -10.29
N ASN A 160 40.28 14.73 -9.77
CA ASN A 160 40.38 16.14 -9.43
C ASN A 160 40.43 16.96 -10.73
N VAL A 161 39.46 17.85 -10.91
CA VAL A 161 39.32 18.64 -12.13
C VAL A 161 40.39 19.73 -12.27
N ASP A 162 40.93 20.22 -11.15
CA ASP A 162 41.91 21.31 -11.12
C ASP A 162 43.34 20.80 -11.31
N THR A 163 43.68 19.66 -10.71
CA THR A 163 45.03 19.09 -10.75
C THR A 163 45.21 17.97 -11.77
N GLY A 164 44.10 17.42 -12.28
CA GLY A 164 44.10 16.26 -13.18
C GLY A 164 44.45 14.92 -12.48
N ALA A 165 44.77 14.94 -11.18
CA ALA A 165 45.07 13.73 -10.41
C ALA A 165 43.84 12.82 -10.36
N SER A 166 44.05 11.51 -10.48
CA SER A 166 42.99 10.50 -10.38
C SER A 166 43.34 9.48 -9.31
N ARG A 167 42.34 9.03 -8.55
CA ARG A 167 42.46 7.91 -7.62
C ARG A 167 41.27 6.98 -7.73
N VAL A 168 41.48 5.71 -7.40
CA VAL A 168 40.42 4.72 -7.26
C VAL A 168 39.90 4.76 -5.82
N ILE A 169 38.59 4.88 -5.66
CA ILE A 169 37.91 4.93 -4.36
C ILE A 169 36.64 4.08 -4.41
N SER A 170 36.31 3.37 -3.35
CA SER A 170 35.04 2.62 -3.28
C SER A 170 33.86 3.56 -3.01
N VAL A 171 32.64 3.14 -3.37
CA VAL A 171 31.41 3.89 -3.00
C VAL A 171 31.31 4.06 -1.49
N ARG A 172 31.70 3.03 -0.72
CA ARG A 172 31.73 3.04 0.75
C ARG A 172 32.65 4.13 1.29
N ASP A 173 33.88 4.22 0.78
CA ASP A 173 34.86 5.22 1.24
C ASP A 173 34.47 6.64 0.80
N LEU A 174 33.76 6.77 -0.32
CA LEU A 174 33.27 8.05 -0.82
C LEU A 174 32.04 8.57 -0.03
N THR A 175 31.29 7.69 0.64
CA THR A 175 30.01 8.01 1.27
C THR A 175 30.11 7.92 2.79
N PRO A 176 30.24 9.04 3.53
CA PRO A 176 30.27 9.03 4.98
C PRO A 176 29.05 8.31 5.57
N GLY A 177 29.29 7.41 6.53
CA GLY A 177 28.22 6.67 7.21
C GLY A 177 27.54 5.59 6.36
N TYR A 178 28.15 5.15 5.25
CA TYR A 178 27.61 4.07 4.42
C TYR A 178 27.21 2.84 5.26
N ASP A 179 28.06 2.43 6.20
CA ASP A 179 27.82 1.21 6.99
C ASP A 179 26.90 1.38 8.18
N ASN A 180 26.43 2.59 8.44
CA ASN A 180 25.48 2.87 9.52
C ASN A 180 24.03 2.58 9.10
N GLN A 181 23.77 2.41 7.80
CA GLN A 181 22.43 2.15 7.29
C GLN A 181 22.03 0.70 7.53
N GLN A 182 20.86 0.52 8.11
CA GLN A 182 20.21 -0.77 8.29
C GLN A 182 19.00 -0.90 7.37
N TRP A 183 18.53 -2.14 7.16
CA TRP A 183 17.30 -2.36 6.41
C TRP A 183 16.13 -1.68 7.13
N ARG A 184 15.36 -0.88 6.40
CA ARG A 184 14.31 -0.01 6.95
C ARG A 184 13.24 -0.80 7.73
N GLY A 185 12.95 -2.02 7.30
CA GLY A 185 12.00 -2.89 7.99
C GLY A 185 12.48 -3.31 9.38
N ARG A 186 13.75 -3.72 9.52
CA ARG A 186 14.37 -4.02 10.82
C ARG A 186 14.30 -2.79 11.73
N ARG A 187 14.70 -1.65 11.19
CA ARG A 187 14.66 -0.38 11.93
C ARG A 187 13.28 -0.02 12.44
N PHE A 188 12.22 -0.23 11.64
CA PHE A 188 10.84 0.02 12.09
C PHE A 188 10.49 -0.79 13.34
N PHE A 189 10.85 -2.08 13.38
CA PHE A 189 10.62 -2.91 14.56
C PHE A 189 11.47 -2.50 15.76
N ASP A 190 12.72 -2.11 15.54
CA ASP A 190 13.63 -1.66 16.59
C ASP A 190 13.17 -0.31 17.18
N ASP A 191 12.76 0.64 16.33
CA ASP A 191 12.20 1.91 16.76
C ASP A 191 10.87 1.70 17.51
N TRP A 192 10.02 0.75 17.08
CA TRP A 192 8.84 0.34 17.85
C TRP A 192 9.21 -0.18 19.23
N ALA A 193 10.12 -1.14 19.31
CA ALA A 193 10.56 -1.76 20.56
C ALA A 193 11.18 -0.74 21.52
N ALA A 194 11.95 0.22 21.01
CA ALA A 194 12.59 1.27 21.79
C ALA A 194 11.62 2.37 22.26
N SER A 195 10.53 2.60 21.53
CA SER A 195 9.55 3.65 21.84
C SER A 195 8.75 3.40 23.11
N SER A 196 8.05 4.43 23.57
CA SER A 196 7.07 4.36 24.65
C SER A 196 6.01 3.28 24.42
N ALA A 197 5.60 3.04 23.18
CA ALA A 197 4.61 2.00 22.85
C ALA A 197 5.20 0.60 23.11
N GLY A 198 6.33 0.28 22.49
CA GLY A 198 6.99 -1.02 22.66
C GLY A 198 7.38 -1.29 24.11
N ARG A 199 7.90 -0.28 24.83
CA ARG A 199 8.25 -0.37 26.25
C ARG A 199 7.05 -0.56 27.17
N ALA A 200 5.87 -0.08 26.78
CA ALA A 200 4.62 -0.35 27.50
C ALA A 200 4.07 -1.76 27.24
N GLY A 201 4.73 -2.56 26.39
CA GLY A 201 4.32 -3.91 26.02
C GLY A 201 3.37 -3.98 24.82
N GLU A 202 3.14 -2.86 24.13
CA GLU A 202 2.31 -2.85 22.92
C GLU A 202 2.98 -3.66 21.81
N ARG A 203 2.18 -4.48 21.13
CA ARG A 203 2.62 -5.36 20.05
C ARG A 203 2.40 -4.64 18.73
N VAL A 204 3.44 -4.51 17.92
CA VAL A 204 3.37 -3.78 16.65
C VAL A 204 2.29 -4.34 15.72
N CYS A 205 2.14 -5.67 15.68
CA CYS A 205 1.17 -6.38 14.84
C CYS A 205 -0.30 -6.14 15.24
N GLN A 206 -0.57 -5.58 16.43
CA GLN A 206 -1.91 -5.15 16.82
C GLN A 206 -2.28 -3.77 16.25
N ARG A 207 -1.28 -2.97 15.91
CA ARG A 207 -1.43 -1.56 15.46
C ARG A 207 -1.15 -1.40 13.97
N TRP A 208 -0.33 -2.29 13.41
CA TRP A 208 0.12 -2.27 12.03
C TRP A 208 0.09 -3.67 11.41
N VAL A 209 -0.32 -3.72 10.15
CA VAL A 209 -0.07 -4.84 9.23
C VAL A 209 0.91 -4.37 8.16
N PHE A 210 1.55 -5.29 7.46
CA PHE A 210 2.69 -4.96 6.60
C PHE A 210 2.46 -5.48 5.19
N SER A 211 2.28 -4.57 4.24
CA SER A 211 2.20 -4.94 2.82
C SER A 211 3.60 -5.29 2.33
N THR A 212 3.92 -6.57 2.26
CA THR A 212 5.27 -7.04 1.90
C THR A 212 5.50 -7.01 0.39
N GLU A 213 6.72 -6.70 0.01
CA GLU A 213 7.21 -6.68 -1.37
C GLU A 213 8.46 -7.55 -1.48
N ASP A 214 8.51 -8.34 -2.53
CA ASP A 214 9.64 -9.19 -2.89
C ASP A 214 9.72 -9.24 -4.41
N TYR A 215 10.68 -8.53 -4.98
CA TYR A 215 10.87 -8.49 -6.42
C TYR A 215 12.34 -8.61 -6.78
N THR A 216 12.61 -9.07 -8.01
CA THR A 216 13.95 -9.16 -8.54
C THR A 216 14.07 -8.27 -9.77
N ASP A 217 14.95 -7.28 -9.68
CA ASP A 217 15.32 -6.44 -10.80
C ASP A 217 16.59 -6.98 -11.47
N SER A 218 16.62 -6.94 -12.80
CA SER A 218 17.74 -7.50 -13.57
C SER A 218 19.06 -6.73 -13.40
N ARG A 219 19.01 -5.46 -12.96
CA ARG A 219 20.20 -4.63 -12.68
C ARG A 219 20.56 -4.61 -11.21
N SER A 220 19.59 -4.42 -10.32
CA SER A 220 19.85 -4.26 -8.88
C SER A 220 19.78 -5.56 -8.07
N GLY A 221 19.28 -6.64 -8.66
CA GLY A 221 19.06 -7.92 -7.97
C GLY A 221 17.74 -7.94 -7.20
N ARG A 222 17.61 -8.90 -6.29
CA ARG A 222 16.44 -9.04 -5.41
C ARG A 222 16.37 -7.88 -4.42
N ASP A 223 15.17 -7.37 -4.18
CA ASP A 223 14.88 -6.36 -3.18
C ASP A 223 13.63 -6.78 -2.41
N MET A 224 13.66 -6.58 -1.10
CA MET A 224 12.60 -6.99 -0.19
C MET A 224 12.30 -5.86 0.78
N ASN A 225 11.03 -5.48 0.89
CA ASN A 225 10.60 -4.42 1.78
C ASN A 225 9.15 -4.61 2.23
N PHE A 226 8.65 -3.73 3.08
CA PHE A 226 7.22 -3.62 3.32
C PHE A 226 6.79 -2.16 3.45
N VAL A 227 5.50 -1.92 3.25
CA VAL A 227 4.83 -0.69 3.64
C VAL A 227 3.92 -0.97 4.84
N PRO A 228 4.14 -0.34 6.01
CA PRO A 228 3.27 -0.52 7.16
C PRO A 228 1.88 0.09 6.89
N ARG A 229 0.82 -0.58 7.29
CA ARG A 229 -0.58 -0.15 7.12
C ARG A 229 -1.24 -0.18 8.48
N TRP A 230 -1.82 0.92 8.93
CA TRP A 230 -2.47 0.97 10.23
C TRP A 230 -3.71 0.06 10.27
N THR A 231 -4.03 -0.50 11.43
CA THR A 231 -5.18 -1.41 11.61
C THR A 231 -6.47 -0.71 12.02
N HIS A 232 -6.46 0.62 12.20
CA HIS A 232 -7.64 1.36 12.64
C HIS A 232 -8.75 1.36 11.58
N THR A 233 -9.93 0.94 11.98
CA THR A 233 -11.17 0.99 11.17
C THR A 233 -11.91 2.31 11.31
N ARG A 234 -11.49 3.17 12.24
CA ARG A 234 -12.10 4.49 12.48
C ARG A 234 -11.44 5.55 11.60
N LYS A 235 -12.24 6.51 11.13
CA LYS A 235 -11.73 7.68 10.40
C LYS A 235 -10.93 8.58 11.36
N ILE A 236 -9.62 8.65 11.14
CA ILE A 236 -8.73 9.55 11.90
C ILE A 236 -8.43 10.77 11.04
N ALA A 237 -8.68 11.96 11.58
CA ALA A 237 -8.33 13.21 10.91
C ALA A 237 -6.84 13.50 11.04
N GLY A 238 -6.17 13.65 9.91
CA GLY A 238 -4.79 14.10 9.84
C GLY A 238 -4.61 15.51 10.42
N LEU A 239 -3.43 15.77 10.96
CA LEU A 239 -3.10 17.02 11.60
C LEU A 239 -2.73 18.07 10.54
N LYS A 240 -3.69 18.92 10.16
CA LYS A 240 -3.53 19.94 9.12
C LYS A 240 -3.26 21.34 9.70
N ASN A 241 -2.77 22.26 8.85
CA ASN A 241 -2.60 23.69 9.15
C ASN A 241 -1.74 23.97 10.40
N THR A 242 -0.67 23.21 10.61
CA THR A 242 0.20 23.33 11.78
C THR A 242 1.33 24.34 11.64
N ALA A 243 1.57 24.87 10.43
CA ALA A 243 2.71 25.75 10.14
C ALA A 243 2.75 27.00 11.04
N LYS A 244 1.59 27.56 11.40
CA LYS A 244 1.48 28.77 12.24
C LYS A 244 1.42 28.48 13.74
N LEU A 245 1.35 27.21 14.15
CA LEU A 245 1.32 26.87 15.56
C LEU A 245 2.70 27.11 16.18
N ASN A 246 2.76 27.64 17.39
CA ASN A 246 3.99 27.55 18.20
C ASN A 246 4.26 26.09 18.60
N VAL A 247 5.47 25.80 19.08
CA VAL A 247 5.87 24.41 19.38
C VAL A 247 5.04 23.77 20.49
N TYR A 248 4.66 24.51 21.53
CA TYR A 248 3.81 23.98 22.61
C TYR A 248 2.42 23.58 22.12
N SER A 249 1.84 24.40 21.24
CA SER A 249 0.57 24.11 20.58
C SER A 249 0.67 22.89 19.66
N LEU A 250 1.79 22.73 18.94
CA LEU A 250 2.03 21.55 18.12
C LEU A 250 2.16 20.29 18.99
N ALA A 251 3.00 20.34 20.03
CA ALA A 251 3.20 19.24 20.97
C ALA A 251 1.87 18.81 21.59
N GLY A 252 1.05 19.75 22.07
CA GLY A 252 -0.27 19.43 22.62
C GLY A 252 -1.22 18.75 21.62
N LYS A 253 -1.19 19.16 20.33
CA LYS A 253 -1.98 18.48 19.29
C LYS A 253 -1.47 17.07 18.95
N LEU A 254 -0.16 16.84 19.03
CA LEU A 254 0.44 15.52 18.85
C LEU A 254 0.12 14.60 20.03
N THR A 255 0.13 15.12 21.26
CA THR A 255 -0.36 14.38 22.43
C THR A 255 -1.84 13.99 22.29
N GLN A 256 -2.70 14.92 21.84
CA GLN A 256 -4.11 14.59 21.54
C GLN A 256 -4.25 13.60 20.37
N PHE A 257 -3.29 13.55 19.45
CA PHE A 257 -3.26 12.53 18.41
C PHE A 257 -2.98 11.15 19.03
N ASP A 258 -1.95 11.05 19.86
CA ASP A 258 -1.61 9.82 20.60
C ASP A 258 -2.79 9.28 21.41
N GLU A 259 -3.49 10.15 22.15
CA GLU A 259 -4.68 9.78 22.93
C GLU A 259 -5.80 9.19 22.06
N ARG A 260 -6.02 9.76 20.86
CA ARG A 260 -7.02 9.26 19.90
C ARG A 260 -6.64 7.91 19.29
N ILE A 261 -5.34 7.67 19.08
CA ILE A 261 -4.83 6.37 18.63
C ILE A 261 -4.87 5.34 19.77
N GLY A 262 -4.68 5.79 21.01
CA GLY A 262 -4.71 4.96 22.20
C GLY A 262 -3.35 4.37 22.59
N HIS A 263 -2.25 5.00 22.17
CA HIS A 263 -0.91 4.73 22.71
C HIS A 263 -0.02 5.96 22.56
N ARG A 264 1.00 6.05 23.42
CA ARG A 264 1.98 7.14 23.40
C ARG A 264 2.88 7.03 22.18
N PHE A 265 3.38 8.17 21.72
CA PHE A 265 4.33 8.29 20.63
C PHE A 265 3.80 7.72 19.30
N ALA A 266 2.48 7.65 19.15
CA ALA A 266 1.84 7.18 17.92
C ALA A 266 2.12 8.12 16.75
N TRP A 267 2.09 9.43 16.99
CA TRP A 267 2.34 10.44 15.96
C TRP A 267 3.65 10.21 15.20
N TYR A 268 4.68 9.65 15.85
CA TYR A 268 5.95 9.30 15.21
C TYR A 268 5.74 8.27 14.10
N PHE A 269 5.15 7.11 14.41
CA PHE A 269 4.94 6.03 13.43
C PHE A 269 3.97 6.44 12.30
N TYR A 270 2.98 7.27 12.62
CA TYR A 270 2.09 7.86 11.61
C TYR A 270 2.78 8.91 10.75
N GLY A 271 3.79 9.60 11.29
CA GLY A 271 4.59 10.59 10.58
C GLY A 271 5.65 9.95 9.68
N VAL A 272 6.24 8.84 10.14
CA VAL A 272 7.16 8.00 9.37
C VAL A 272 6.49 7.45 8.10
N HIS A 273 5.18 7.19 8.13
CA HIS A 273 4.39 6.82 6.94
C HIS A 273 3.91 8.04 6.12
N GLY A 274 3.95 9.27 6.63
CA GLY A 274 3.69 10.51 5.86
C GLY A 274 2.23 10.86 5.55
N ASN A 275 1.24 10.18 6.14
CA ASN A 275 -0.18 10.38 5.81
C ASN A 275 -0.93 11.34 6.74
N LEU A 276 -0.96 11.03 8.04
CA LEU A 276 -1.75 11.79 9.03
C LEU A 276 -0.92 12.85 9.76
N ILE A 277 0.39 12.62 9.82
CA ILE A 277 1.41 13.49 10.38
C ILE A 277 2.47 13.67 9.28
N LEU A 278 2.98 14.88 9.13
CA LEU A 278 3.97 15.22 8.08
C LEU A 278 5.37 15.29 8.69
N SER A 279 6.41 15.02 7.89
CA SER A 279 7.82 15.08 8.32
C SER A 279 8.18 16.44 8.93
N GLY A 280 7.72 17.55 8.35
CA GLY A 280 7.95 18.89 8.91
C GLY A 280 7.33 19.12 10.29
N GLN A 281 6.34 18.31 10.71
CA GLN A 281 5.86 18.33 12.10
C GLN A 281 6.83 17.59 13.03
N MET A 282 7.41 16.49 12.56
CA MET A 282 8.39 15.70 13.31
C MET A 282 9.73 16.44 13.45
N GLU A 283 10.23 17.07 12.39
CA GLU A 283 11.43 17.94 12.39
C GLU A 283 11.32 19.02 13.46
N ARG A 284 10.19 19.73 13.49
CA ARG A 284 9.94 20.78 14.50
C ARG A 284 9.89 20.24 15.93
N MET A 285 9.47 19.00 16.13
CA MET A 285 9.51 18.36 17.44
C MET A 285 10.93 17.95 17.82
N LEU A 286 11.73 17.49 16.86
CA LEU A 286 13.14 17.19 17.09
C LEU A 286 13.93 18.44 17.48
N GLU A 287 13.83 19.52 16.68
CA GLU A 287 14.47 20.81 16.97
C GLU A 287 14.09 21.37 18.34
N ALA A 288 12.81 21.24 18.72
CA ALA A 288 12.32 21.70 20.01
C ALA A 288 12.81 20.85 21.18
N ALA A 289 12.97 19.54 20.98
CA ALA A 289 13.56 18.65 21.99
C ALA A 289 15.05 18.97 22.19
N GLU A 290 15.79 19.17 21.10
CA GLU A 290 17.22 19.52 21.14
C GLU A 290 17.50 20.89 21.75
N SER A 291 16.60 21.85 21.55
CA SER A 291 16.67 23.18 22.18
C SER A 291 16.13 23.22 23.61
N GLY A 292 15.63 22.09 24.15
CA GLY A 292 15.07 22.01 25.50
C GLY A 292 13.73 22.73 25.68
N LEU A 293 13.05 23.10 24.59
CA LEU A 293 11.73 23.74 24.63
C LEU A 293 10.61 22.76 24.97
N ILE A 294 10.78 21.48 24.63
CA ILE A 294 9.88 20.39 24.99
C ILE A 294 10.68 19.23 25.61
N VAL A 295 10.01 18.40 26.40
CA VAL A 295 10.61 17.20 26.99
C VAL A 295 9.86 15.99 26.46
N LEU A 296 10.57 15.14 25.72
CA LEU A 296 10.13 13.79 25.39
C LEU A 296 10.76 12.81 26.38
N PRO A 297 10.14 11.64 26.64
CA PRO A 297 10.85 10.54 27.27
C PRO A 297 12.15 10.25 26.51
N GLU A 298 13.25 10.04 27.22
CA GLU A 298 14.58 9.90 26.62
C GLU A 298 14.61 8.86 25.49
N HIS A 299 13.94 7.73 25.67
CA HIS A 299 13.89 6.68 24.65
C HIS A 299 13.12 7.10 23.38
N ASP A 300 12.07 7.92 23.51
CA ASP A 300 11.32 8.46 22.36
C ASP A 300 12.14 9.53 21.63
N TYR A 301 12.85 10.37 22.38
CA TYR A 301 13.80 11.33 21.80
C TYR A 301 14.88 10.62 20.98
N GLN A 302 15.46 9.54 21.50
CA GLN A 302 16.47 8.77 20.76
C GLN A 302 15.92 8.15 19.46
N VAL A 303 14.67 7.68 19.48
CA VAL A 303 13.98 7.21 18.25
C VAL A 303 13.81 8.36 17.25
N LEU A 304 13.30 9.51 17.69
CA LEU A 304 13.10 10.68 16.85
C LEU A 304 14.42 11.24 16.30
N ARG A 305 15.49 11.21 17.09
CA ARG A 305 16.82 11.65 16.68
C ARG A 305 17.39 10.76 15.59
N ARG A 306 17.34 9.43 15.74
CA ARG A 306 17.74 8.49 14.67
C ARG A 306 16.95 8.72 13.39
N TRP A 307 15.68 9.11 13.51
CA TRP A 307 14.88 9.56 12.37
C TRP A 307 15.36 10.84 11.72
N GLY A 308 15.82 11.83 12.48
CA GLY A 308 16.46 13.02 11.93
C GLY A 308 17.77 12.69 11.18
N ASP A 309 18.57 11.77 11.72
CA ASP A 309 19.86 11.37 11.14
C ASP A 309 19.71 10.53 9.85
N ASP A 310 18.67 9.70 9.79
CA ASP A 310 18.35 8.84 8.64
C ASP A 310 16.82 8.80 8.49
N GLN A 311 16.25 9.50 7.51
CA GLN A 311 14.79 9.51 7.32
C GLN A 311 14.30 8.24 6.61
N TYR A 312 13.07 7.81 6.93
CA TYR A 312 12.41 6.74 6.19
C TYR A 312 12.04 7.19 4.76
N GLY A 313 12.17 6.27 3.81
CA GLY A 313 11.53 6.35 2.50
C GLY A 313 10.77 5.05 2.29
N PHE A 314 9.44 5.12 2.35
CA PHE A 314 8.53 4.06 1.93
C PHE A 314 7.98 4.39 0.55
#